data_AF-W8CCJ1-F1
#
_entry.id   AF-W8CCJ1-F1
#
_cell.length_a   1.000
_cell.length_b   1.000
_cell.length_c   1.000
_cell.angle_alpha   90.00
_cell.angle_beta   90.00
_cell.angle_gamma   90.00
#
_symmetry.space_group_name_H-M   'P 1'
#
loop_
_entity.id
_entity.type
_entity.pdbx_description
1 polymer ?
#
loop_
_entity_poly.entity_id
_entity_poly.type
_entity_poly.pdbx_seq_one_letter_code
_entity_poly.pdbx_strand_id
1 'polypeptide(L)'
;MDAPKSKRKRLAWNEQSEAAILELWAERVEELRTERRNSHIYGEMANDLAKLGYNYSGRDVQVKLANFTQRYRKETIPSPWPFYERVHHIIGDFKPNTFFKLTLDSMDETAISSNPTPHATKSSPLSSPLLTPLHSTPSSQQGSPPPPSVSPRAVSPRALSPTSPTPNRSTASLPKKKKKNCMSNFQVKILQKFEMLSSEITRHLKNSSDYDKEILKIEQQKADSLKQIATVNEELKNIISVFLKNDS
;
A
#
# COMPACT_ATOMS: atom_id res chain seq x y z
N MET A 1 -51.87 -18.27 9.96
CA MET A 1 -51.77 -16.93 9.36
C MET A 1 -50.36 -16.76 8.83
N ASP A 2 -50.09 -17.24 7.62
CA ASP A 2 -48.79 -17.03 6.96
C ASP A 2 -48.79 -15.62 6.35
N ALA A 3 -47.97 -14.74 6.90
CA ALA A 3 -47.82 -13.37 6.40
C ALA A 3 -47.18 -13.39 5.00
N PRO A 4 -47.72 -12.64 4.02
CA PRO A 4 -47.14 -12.58 2.69
C PRO A 4 -45.77 -11.91 2.78
N LYS A 5 -44.71 -12.68 2.52
CA LYS A 5 -43.33 -12.20 2.41
C LYS A 5 -43.29 -11.16 1.29
N SER A 6 -43.29 -9.88 1.64
CA SER A 6 -43.17 -8.78 0.69
C SER A 6 -41.88 -8.97 -0.10
N LYS A 7 -42.00 -9.29 -1.40
CA LYS A 7 -40.85 -9.34 -2.31
C LYS A 7 -40.24 -7.95 -2.29
N ARG A 8 -39.03 -7.85 -1.72
CA ARG A 8 -38.25 -6.61 -1.67
C ARG A 8 -38.14 -6.10 -3.11
N LYS A 9 -38.83 -4.99 -3.43
CA LYS A 9 -38.72 -4.35 -4.74
C LYS A 9 -37.22 -4.09 -4.95
N ARG A 10 -36.67 -4.46 -6.10
CA ARG A 10 -35.32 -4.00 -6.46
C ARG A 10 -35.41 -2.48 -6.55
N LEU A 11 -34.88 -1.77 -5.56
CA LEU A 11 -34.76 -0.32 -5.66
C LEU A 11 -33.78 -0.04 -6.79
N ALA A 12 -34.27 0.63 -7.83
CA ALA A 12 -33.42 1.17 -8.88
C ALA A 12 -32.63 2.33 -8.28
N TRP A 13 -31.33 2.37 -8.56
CA TRP A 13 -30.51 3.55 -8.29
C TRP A 13 -30.86 4.59 -9.36
N ASN A 14 -31.24 5.79 -8.93
CA ASN A 14 -31.37 6.95 -9.82
C ASN A 14 -30.08 7.79 -9.79
N GLU A 15 -29.90 8.68 -10.76
CA GLU A 15 -28.69 9.51 -10.87
C GLU A 15 -28.42 10.34 -9.59
N GLN A 16 -29.48 10.86 -8.96
CA GLN A 16 -29.38 11.62 -7.71
C GLN A 16 -28.91 10.76 -6.53
N SER A 17 -29.44 9.53 -6.38
CA SER A 17 -28.99 8.59 -5.35
C SER A 17 -27.55 8.13 -5.60
N GLU A 18 -27.16 8.00 -6.87
CA GLU A 18 -25.79 7.67 -7.27
C GLU A 18 -24.83 8.83 -6.96
N ALA A 19 -25.24 10.08 -7.18
CA ALA A 19 -24.47 11.24 -6.77
C ALA A 19 -24.34 11.33 -5.23
N ALA A 20 -25.44 11.14 -4.50
CA ALA A 20 -25.46 11.22 -3.05
C ALA A 20 -24.57 10.15 -2.38
N ILE A 21 -24.60 8.90 -2.86
CA ILE A 21 -23.72 7.85 -2.33
C ILE A 21 -22.25 8.11 -2.65
N LEU A 22 -21.94 8.75 -3.79
CA LEU A 22 -20.56 9.12 -4.14
C LEU A 22 -20.02 10.22 -3.22
N GLU A 23 -20.86 11.18 -2.82
CA GLU A 23 -20.51 12.22 -1.86
C GLU A 23 -20.23 11.63 -0.47
N LEU A 24 -21.15 10.81 0.05
CA LEU A 24 -20.95 10.10 1.32
C LEU A 24 -19.72 9.18 1.26
N TRP A 25 -19.44 8.58 0.10
CA TRP A 25 -18.25 7.75 -0.07
C TRP A 25 -16.98 8.58 -0.01
N ALA A 26 -16.95 9.77 -0.61
CA ALA A 26 -15.81 10.67 -0.53
C ALA A 26 -15.50 11.09 0.91
N GLU A 27 -16.51 11.35 1.72
CA GLU A 27 -16.36 11.71 3.14
C GLU A 27 -15.85 10.54 3.99
N ARG A 28 -16.36 9.32 3.77
CA ARG A 28 -16.03 8.14 4.59
C ARG A 28 -14.92 7.27 4.00
N VAL A 29 -14.24 7.72 2.93
CA VAL A 29 -13.22 6.91 2.24
C VAL A 29 -12.04 6.56 3.14
N GLU A 30 -11.66 7.48 4.03
CA GLU A 30 -10.56 7.27 4.98
C GLU A 30 -10.91 6.19 5.99
N GLU A 31 -12.07 6.31 6.64
CA GLU A 31 -12.59 5.31 7.58
C GLU A 31 -12.74 3.93 6.94
N LEU A 32 -13.28 3.88 5.72
CA LEU A 32 -13.43 2.65 4.93
C LEU A 32 -12.10 1.96 4.60
N ARG A 33 -10.99 2.69 4.64
CA ARG A 33 -9.64 2.18 4.37
C ARG A 33 -8.89 1.82 5.65
N THR A 34 -9.09 2.55 6.75
CA THR A 34 -8.39 2.30 8.02
C THR A 34 -8.98 1.12 8.78
N GLU A 35 -10.28 0.90 8.66
CA GLU A 35 -10.99 -0.09 9.46
C GLU A 35 -10.93 -1.49 8.84
N ARG A 36 -10.82 -2.52 9.70
CA ARG A 36 -10.75 -3.93 9.25
C ARG A 36 -12.12 -4.49 8.92
N ARG A 37 -13.18 -3.93 9.53
CA ARG A 37 -14.59 -4.35 9.34
C ARG A 37 -15.50 -3.15 9.09
N ASN A 38 -15.80 -2.92 7.82
CA ASN A 38 -16.55 -1.74 7.35
C ASN A 38 -18.07 -1.87 7.42
N SER A 39 -18.62 -2.91 8.07
CA SER A 39 -20.07 -3.16 8.04
C SER A 39 -20.89 -2.05 8.67
N HIS A 40 -20.38 -1.43 9.73
CA HIS A 40 -21.05 -0.33 10.41
C HIS A 40 -21.04 0.93 9.54
N ILE A 41 -19.90 1.25 8.91
CA ILE A 41 -19.75 2.40 8.01
C ILE A 41 -20.77 2.33 6.86
N TYR A 42 -20.94 1.17 6.23
CA TYR A 42 -21.96 1.02 5.19
C TYR A 42 -23.40 1.18 5.74
N GLY A 43 -23.62 0.78 6.99
CA GLY A 43 -24.90 0.99 7.68
C GLY A 43 -25.18 2.46 7.96
N GLU A 44 -24.17 3.22 8.36
CA GLU A 44 -24.26 4.67 8.58
C GLU A 44 -24.50 5.42 7.27
N MET A 45 -23.73 5.10 6.22
CA MET A 45 -23.97 5.65 4.88
C MET A 45 -25.40 5.36 4.39
N ALA A 46 -25.93 4.17 4.67
CA ALA A 46 -27.31 3.82 4.34
C ALA A 46 -28.34 4.64 5.14
N ASN A 47 -28.06 4.94 6.41
CA ASN A 47 -28.89 5.80 7.23
C ASN A 47 -28.86 7.25 6.72
N ASP A 48 -27.69 7.75 6.32
CA ASP A 48 -27.53 9.08 5.75
C ASP A 48 -28.26 9.20 4.40
N LEU A 49 -28.21 8.17 3.55
CA LEU A 49 -29.04 8.09 2.34
C LEU A 49 -30.54 8.06 2.67
N ALA A 50 -30.95 7.36 3.73
CA ALA A 50 -32.36 7.33 4.14
C ALA A 50 -32.87 8.70 4.60
N LYS A 51 -32.02 9.53 5.24
CA LYS A 51 -32.36 10.93 5.59
C LYS A 51 -32.59 11.79 4.35
N LEU A 52 -31.91 11.48 3.25
CA LEU A 52 -32.10 12.13 1.94
C LEU A 52 -33.32 11.59 1.16
N GLY A 53 -34.07 10.64 1.75
CA GLY A 53 -35.23 10.01 1.12
C GLY A 53 -34.92 8.76 0.29
N TYR A 54 -33.69 8.24 0.37
CA TYR A 54 -33.25 7.05 -0.36
C TYR A 54 -33.03 5.85 0.57
N ASN A 55 -34.03 4.96 0.65
CA ASN A 55 -33.97 3.80 1.55
C ASN A 55 -33.18 2.63 0.96
N TYR A 56 -31.86 2.62 1.16
CA TYR A 56 -30.99 1.48 0.82
C TYR A 56 -30.54 0.73 2.08
N SER A 57 -30.22 -0.57 1.94
CA SER A 57 -29.52 -1.30 3.00
C SER A 57 -28.02 -1.03 2.92
N GLY A 58 -27.29 -1.13 4.05
CA GLY A 58 -25.82 -1.07 4.03
C GLY A 58 -25.20 -2.11 3.08
N ARG A 59 -25.86 -3.26 2.87
CA ARG A 59 -25.41 -4.23 1.86
C ARG A 59 -25.56 -3.69 0.42
N ASP A 60 -26.61 -2.94 0.13
CA ASP A 60 -26.83 -2.34 -1.18
C ASP A 60 -25.78 -1.26 -1.45
N VAL A 61 -25.48 -0.42 -0.46
CA VAL A 61 -24.40 0.58 -0.49
C VAL A 61 -23.06 -0.08 -0.78
N GLN A 62 -22.71 -1.14 -0.03
CA GLN A 62 -21.46 -1.88 -0.24
C GLN A 62 -21.34 -2.42 -1.67
N VAL A 63 -22.41 -3.03 -2.18
CA VAL A 63 -22.43 -3.57 -3.56
C VAL A 63 -22.32 -2.44 -4.58
N LYS A 64 -22.95 -1.29 -4.34
CA LYS A 64 -22.91 -0.14 -5.23
C LYS A 64 -21.50 0.47 -5.32
N LEU A 65 -20.82 0.66 -4.20
CA LEU A 65 -19.42 1.10 -4.15
C LEU A 65 -18.49 0.12 -4.87
N ALA A 66 -18.69 -1.19 -4.67
CA ALA A 66 -17.92 -2.21 -5.37
C ALA A 66 -18.12 -2.14 -6.89
N ASN A 67 -19.36 -1.90 -7.35
CA ASN A 67 -19.67 -1.72 -8.77
C ASN A 67 -19.01 -0.46 -9.34
N PHE A 68 -19.02 0.66 -8.62
CA PHE A 68 -18.33 1.88 -9.04
C PHE A 68 -16.83 1.66 -9.17
N THR A 69 -16.21 1.02 -8.18
CA THR A 69 -14.79 0.66 -8.20
C THR A 69 -14.46 -0.26 -9.38
N GLN A 70 -15.30 -1.25 -9.65
CA GLN A 70 -15.09 -2.19 -10.74
C GLN A 70 -15.23 -1.50 -12.10
N ARG A 71 -16.24 -0.64 -12.27
CA ARG A 71 -16.46 0.11 -13.50
C ARG A 71 -15.29 1.04 -13.77
N TYR A 72 -14.88 1.83 -12.77
CA TYR A 72 -13.70 2.70 -12.83
C TYR A 72 -12.45 1.97 -13.34
N ARG A 73 -12.17 0.76 -12.82
CA ARG A 73 -10.99 -0.04 -13.23
C ARG A 73 -11.05 -0.58 -14.66
N LYS A 74 -12.24 -0.72 -15.24
CA LYS A 74 -12.43 -1.22 -16.61
C LYS A 74 -12.40 -0.11 -17.64
N GLU A 75 -12.61 1.11 -17.20
CA GLU A 75 -12.78 2.27 -18.03
C GLU A 75 -11.43 2.77 -18.55
N THR A 76 -11.34 3.06 -19.85
CA THR A 76 -10.15 3.63 -20.48
C THR A 76 -10.33 5.13 -20.67
N ILE A 77 -9.28 5.93 -20.42
CA ILE A 77 -9.31 7.38 -20.68
C ILE A 77 -9.27 7.61 -22.21
N PRO A 78 -10.12 8.48 -22.78
CA PRO A 78 -11.19 9.27 -22.17
C PRO A 78 -12.48 8.45 -21.93
N SER A 79 -13.11 8.64 -20.76
CA SER A 79 -14.32 7.89 -20.39
C SER A 79 -15.62 8.66 -20.67
N PRO A 80 -16.64 8.02 -21.28
CA PRO A 80 -18.00 8.57 -21.38
C PRO A 80 -18.84 8.46 -20.08
N TRP A 81 -18.28 7.97 -18.97
CA TRP A 81 -19.05 7.74 -17.74
C TRP A 81 -19.09 9.01 -16.86
N PRO A 82 -20.27 9.61 -16.58
CA PRO A 82 -20.38 10.89 -15.87
C PRO A 82 -19.80 10.89 -14.45
N PHE A 83 -19.72 9.73 -13.79
CA PHE A 83 -19.15 9.63 -12.45
C PHE A 83 -17.66 9.26 -12.44
N TYR A 84 -17.02 9.13 -13.61
CA TYR A 84 -15.61 8.74 -13.70
C TYR A 84 -14.72 9.67 -12.88
N GLU A 85 -14.85 10.98 -13.07
CA GLU A 85 -14.02 11.98 -12.39
C GLU A 85 -14.20 11.94 -10.87
N ARG A 86 -15.45 11.87 -10.42
CA ARG A 86 -15.78 11.80 -9.00
C ARG A 86 -15.18 10.55 -8.35
N VAL A 87 -15.25 9.41 -9.03
CA VAL A 87 -14.67 8.14 -8.55
C VAL A 87 -13.15 8.14 -8.66
N HIS A 88 -12.58 8.78 -9.68
CA HIS A 88 -11.14 9.00 -9.84
C HIS A 88 -10.59 9.80 -8.66
N HIS A 89 -11.27 10.85 -8.23
CA HIS A 89 -10.82 11.60 -7.05
C HIS A 89 -10.85 10.74 -5.77
N ILE A 90 -11.90 9.95 -5.55
CA ILE A 90 -12.04 9.13 -4.35
C ILE A 90 -10.99 7.99 -4.30
N ILE A 91 -10.74 7.34 -5.44
CA ILE A 91 -9.87 6.15 -5.51
C ILE A 91 -8.44 6.51 -5.93
N GLY A 92 -8.28 7.38 -6.93
CA GLY A 92 -7.06 7.71 -7.65
C GLY A 92 -6.23 8.85 -7.07
N ASP A 93 -6.84 9.87 -6.44
CA ASP A 93 -6.08 10.98 -5.83
C ASP A 93 -5.31 10.55 -4.58
N PHE A 94 -5.68 9.41 -4.00
CA PHE A 94 -4.96 8.80 -2.89
C PHE A 94 -3.72 8.04 -3.41
N LYS A 95 -2.77 8.78 -4.00
CA LYS A 95 -1.36 8.40 -3.91
C LYS A 95 -0.98 8.51 -2.42
N PRO A 96 -0.04 7.70 -1.88
CA PRO A 96 0.34 7.66 -0.46
C PRO A 96 1.00 8.95 0.09
N ASN A 97 0.58 10.11 -0.40
CA ASN A 97 1.00 11.44 0.01
C ASN A 97 0.26 11.95 1.25
N THR A 98 -0.61 11.15 1.88
CA THR A 98 -1.19 11.48 3.20
C THR A 98 -0.10 11.73 4.24
N PHE A 99 1.02 11.01 4.12
CA PHE A 99 2.21 11.30 4.92
C PHE A 99 2.73 12.73 4.66
N PHE A 100 2.93 13.12 3.40
CA PHE A 100 3.38 14.48 3.06
C PHE A 100 2.40 15.59 3.48
N LYS A 101 1.09 15.35 3.43
CA LYS A 101 0.09 16.35 3.82
C LYS A 101 0.05 16.59 5.34
N LEU A 102 0.25 15.54 6.14
CA LEU A 102 0.37 15.68 7.60
C LEU A 102 1.74 16.26 8.02
N THR A 103 2.81 16.03 7.24
CA THR A 103 4.12 16.63 7.50
C THR A 103 4.16 18.13 7.14
N LEU A 104 3.43 18.56 6.11
CA LEU A 104 3.41 19.96 5.66
C LEU A 104 2.69 20.88 6.68
N ASP A 105 1.62 20.40 7.30
CA ASP A 105 0.89 21.14 8.35
C ASP A 105 1.71 21.32 9.65
N SER A 106 2.78 20.53 9.83
CA SER A 106 3.69 20.59 10.98
C SER A 106 4.86 21.57 10.78
N MET A 107 4.99 22.23 9.62
CA MET A 107 6.12 23.11 9.30
C MET A 107 5.79 24.61 9.17
N ASP A 108 4.51 25.02 9.27
CA ASP A 108 4.11 26.44 9.16
C ASP A 108 3.77 27.10 10.52
N GLU A 109 4.63 26.92 11.52
CA GLU A 109 4.65 27.78 12.72
C GLU A 109 6.10 28.12 13.06
N THR A 110 6.64 29.14 12.39
CA THR A 110 7.54 30.16 12.97
C THR A 110 7.96 31.21 11.96
N ALA A 111 7.70 32.48 12.33
CA ALA A 111 8.41 33.70 11.95
C ALA A 111 7.98 34.47 10.67
N ILE A 112 6.94 35.30 10.84
CA ILE A 112 7.01 36.71 10.39
C ILE A 112 7.22 37.57 11.64
N SER A 113 8.43 38.09 11.86
CA SER A 113 8.63 39.38 12.56
C SER A 113 10.06 39.93 12.44
N SER A 114 10.16 41.06 11.72
CA SER A 114 11.02 42.23 11.96
C SER A 114 12.57 42.13 12.10
N ASN A 115 13.21 42.72 11.08
CA ASN A 115 14.34 43.69 11.10
C ASN A 115 15.83 43.24 11.24
N PRO A 116 16.78 43.99 10.62
CA PRO A 116 18.16 43.56 10.34
C PRO A 116 19.22 44.25 11.24
N THR A 117 20.31 43.56 11.58
CA THR A 117 21.71 44.07 11.56
C THR A 117 22.73 42.95 11.87
N PRO A 118 23.99 43.06 11.40
CA PRO A 118 24.93 41.95 11.30
C PRO A 118 26.01 41.99 12.39
N HIS A 119 26.34 40.84 12.98
CA HIS A 119 27.65 40.67 13.63
C HIS A 119 28.18 39.26 13.38
N ALA A 120 29.38 39.23 12.78
CA ALA A 120 30.20 38.05 12.58
C ALA A 120 30.64 37.44 13.92
N THR A 121 30.85 36.12 13.97
CA THR A 121 32.10 35.46 14.43
C THR A 121 32.01 33.94 14.24
N LYS A 122 32.79 33.45 13.27
CA LYS A 122 33.69 32.27 13.26
C LYS A 122 33.20 30.92 13.87
N SER A 123 33.17 29.90 13.01
CA SER A 123 34.05 28.70 12.99
C SER A 123 33.31 27.38 12.71
N SER A 124 33.66 26.75 11.58
CA SER A 124 33.33 25.39 11.11
C SER A 124 33.93 24.28 12.03
N PRO A 125 33.85 22.95 11.72
CA PRO A 125 33.10 22.24 10.68
C PRO A 125 32.36 20.93 11.13
N LEU A 126 31.54 20.44 10.21
CA LEU A 126 31.14 19.06 9.90
C LEU A 126 31.91 17.91 10.58
N SER A 127 31.18 16.92 11.14
CA SER A 127 31.61 15.50 11.17
C SER A 127 30.43 14.55 11.47
N SER A 128 30.03 13.81 10.44
CA SER A 128 29.52 12.43 10.51
C SER A 128 30.45 11.60 9.59
N PRO A 129 30.52 10.25 9.59
CA PRO A 129 29.69 9.24 10.29
C PRO A 129 30.55 8.10 10.92
N LEU A 130 29.93 7.05 11.50
CA LEU A 130 30.07 5.64 11.08
C LEU A 130 29.55 4.65 12.15
N LEU A 131 28.90 3.60 11.66
CA LEU A 131 28.24 2.51 12.36
C LEU A 131 29.15 1.31 12.71
N THR A 132 28.66 0.50 13.66
CA THR A 132 28.89 -0.94 13.95
C THR A 132 30.15 -1.30 14.76
N PRO A 133 30.23 -2.46 15.48
CA PRO A 133 29.39 -3.67 15.41
C PRO A 133 28.98 -4.38 16.74
N LEU A 134 27.87 -5.12 16.64
CA LEU A 134 27.61 -6.49 17.15
C LEU A 134 28.26 -6.94 18.47
N HIS A 135 27.45 -7.12 19.52
CA HIS A 135 27.79 -7.98 20.67
C HIS A 135 26.80 -9.14 20.78
N SER A 136 27.37 -10.33 20.96
CA SER A 136 26.74 -11.64 20.96
C SER A 136 26.18 -12.04 22.33
N THR A 137 25.36 -13.11 22.29
CA THR A 137 25.03 -14.10 23.36
C THR A 137 23.78 -13.83 24.23
N PRO A 138 23.17 -14.87 24.88
CA PRO A 138 22.82 -16.21 24.41
C PRO A 138 21.36 -16.63 24.77
N SER A 139 21.07 -17.90 24.48
CA SER A 139 19.81 -18.68 24.49
C SER A 139 19.06 -18.85 25.83
N SER A 140 17.73 -19.07 25.68
CA SER A 140 16.79 -19.92 26.46
C SER A 140 16.25 -19.51 27.84
N GLN A 141 14.91 -19.32 27.90
CA GLN A 141 13.90 -20.10 28.67
C GLN A 141 12.51 -19.40 28.56
N GLN A 142 11.49 -19.98 27.92
CA GLN A 142 10.50 -20.97 28.40
C GLN A 142 9.34 -20.35 29.21
N GLY A 143 8.09 -20.52 28.73
CA GLY A 143 6.87 -20.39 29.56
C GLY A 143 5.62 -19.87 28.84
N SER A 144 4.75 -20.77 28.33
CA SER A 144 3.31 -20.51 28.10
C SER A 144 2.53 -21.85 27.98
N PRO A 145 1.24 -21.91 28.36
CA PRO A 145 0.58 -23.07 29.00
C PRO A 145 -0.24 -24.00 28.05
N PRO A 146 -0.76 -25.15 28.53
CA PRO A 146 -1.31 -26.22 27.68
C PRO A 146 -2.82 -26.09 27.38
N PRO A 147 -3.35 -26.78 26.35
CA PRO A 147 -4.79 -26.92 26.10
C PRO A 147 -5.40 -28.11 26.87
N PRO A 148 -6.71 -28.11 27.17
CA PRO A 148 -7.36 -29.12 28.00
C PRO A 148 -7.67 -30.42 27.24
N SER A 149 -7.45 -31.53 27.95
CA SER A 149 -7.86 -32.89 27.62
C SER A 149 -9.31 -33.14 28.05
N VAL A 150 -10.10 -33.75 27.18
CA VAL A 150 -11.37 -34.41 27.56
C VAL A 150 -11.24 -35.89 27.21
N SER A 151 -11.13 -36.72 28.25
CA SER A 151 -11.34 -38.18 28.20
C SER A 151 -12.84 -38.49 28.24
N PRO A 152 -13.28 -39.71 27.88
CA PRO A 152 -13.34 -40.81 28.86
C PRO A 152 -12.88 -42.16 28.26
N ARG A 153 -11.94 -42.86 28.90
CA ARG A 153 -12.11 -43.91 29.93
C ARG A 153 -12.79 -45.21 29.42
N ALA A 154 -11.90 -46.13 29.03
CA ALA A 154 -11.78 -47.56 29.37
C ALA A 154 -13.04 -48.43 29.58
N VAL A 155 -13.11 -49.54 28.82
CA VAL A 155 -13.28 -50.91 29.36
C VAL A 155 -12.62 -51.93 28.41
N SER A 156 -11.77 -52.81 28.95
CA SER A 156 -11.44 -54.14 28.38
C SER A 156 -12.09 -55.19 29.28
N PRO A 157 -12.40 -56.43 28.82
CA PRO A 157 -11.36 -57.48 28.85
C PRO A 157 -11.45 -58.58 27.74
N ARG A 158 -10.25 -58.97 27.27
CA ARG A 158 -9.66 -60.32 27.14
C ARG A 158 -10.48 -61.57 26.64
N ALA A 159 -9.92 -62.12 25.54
CA ALA A 159 -9.64 -63.53 25.13
C ALA A 159 -10.77 -64.52 24.75
N LEU A 160 -10.64 -65.12 23.54
CA LEU A 160 -10.33 -66.55 23.26
C LEU A 160 -10.41 -66.82 21.73
N SER A 161 -9.42 -67.55 21.18
CA SER A 161 -9.38 -68.10 19.78
C SER A 161 -10.16 -69.44 19.70
N PRO A 162 -10.18 -70.27 18.61
CA PRO A 162 -9.68 -70.19 17.22
C PRO A 162 -10.65 -70.74 16.13
N THR A 163 -10.18 -70.81 14.86
CA THR A 163 -10.50 -71.75 13.73
C THR A 163 -10.91 -71.14 12.36
N SER A 164 -10.18 -71.59 11.33
CA SER A 164 -10.21 -71.34 9.87
C SER A 164 -11.43 -72.00 9.16
N PRO A 165 -11.59 -72.04 7.79
CA PRO A 165 -10.77 -71.51 6.69
C PRO A 165 -11.53 -70.79 5.54
N THR A 166 -10.74 -70.24 4.60
CA THR A 166 -11.06 -69.65 3.29
C THR A 166 -11.75 -70.62 2.31
N PRO A 167 -12.31 -70.18 1.15
CA PRO A 167 -11.48 -70.02 -0.06
C PRO A 167 -11.84 -68.85 -1.00
N ASN A 168 -10.78 -68.12 -1.39
CA ASN A 168 -10.43 -67.62 -2.73
C ASN A 168 -11.50 -67.27 -3.77
N ARG A 169 -11.39 -66.04 -4.31
CA ARG A 169 -11.16 -65.83 -5.76
C ARG A 169 -10.54 -64.46 -6.09
N SER A 170 -9.24 -64.52 -6.39
CA SER A 170 -8.54 -63.87 -7.51
C SER A 170 -8.50 -62.33 -7.68
N THR A 171 -7.23 -61.88 -7.76
CA THR A 171 -6.65 -60.97 -8.77
C THR A 171 -7.08 -59.50 -8.75
N ALA A 172 -6.15 -58.62 -8.34
CA ALA A 172 -5.43 -57.72 -9.25
C ALA A 172 -4.65 -56.66 -8.45
N SER A 173 -3.33 -56.72 -8.58
CA SER A 173 -2.40 -55.65 -8.19
C SER A 173 -2.67 -54.37 -9.01
N LEU A 174 -2.91 -53.25 -8.34
CA LEU A 174 -2.94 -51.91 -8.95
C LEU A 174 -1.85 -51.00 -8.33
N PRO A 175 -1.24 -50.13 -9.15
CA PRO A 175 0.05 -49.52 -8.86
C PRO A 175 -0.07 -48.27 -7.97
N LYS A 176 0.95 -48.05 -7.15
CA LYS A 176 1.19 -46.79 -6.43
C LYS A 176 1.36 -45.65 -7.44
N LYS A 177 0.28 -44.90 -7.72
CA LYS A 177 0.38 -43.65 -8.48
C LYS A 177 1.09 -42.61 -7.63
N LYS A 178 2.38 -42.37 -7.91
CA LYS A 178 3.05 -41.10 -7.59
C LYS A 178 2.19 -39.97 -8.16
N LYS A 179 1.51 -39.21 -7.30
CA LYS A 179 0.80 -37.98 -7.66
C LYS A 179 1.86 -36.97 -8.11
N LYS A 180 2.22 -36.97 -9.40
CA LYS A 180 2.92 -35.83 -10.00
C LYS A 180 1.99 -34.63 -9.82
N ASN A 181 2.37 -33.71 -8.95
CA ASN A 181 1.63 -32.49 -8.69
C ASN A 181 1.76 -31.62 -9.96
N CYS A 182 0.88 -31.85 -10.93
CA CYS A 182 0.72 -30.96 -12.06
C CYS A 182 0.19 -29.64 -11.49
N MET A 183 1.07 -28.65 -11.37
CA MET A 183 0.70 -27.29 -10.98
C MET A 183 -0.49 -26.86 -11.82
N SER A 184 -1.57 -26.45 -11.15
CA SER A 184 -2.78 -25.99 -11.84
C SER A 184 -2.42 -24.86 -12.80
N ASN A 185 -3.02 -24.84 -14.00
CA ASN A 185 -2.81 -23.76 -15.00
C ASN A 185 -2.96 -22.35 -14.38
N PHE A 186 -3.80 -22.21 -13.36
CA PHE A 186 -3.95 -20.96 -12.61
C PHE A 186 -2.70 -20.64 -11.76
N GLN A 187 -2.14 -21.64 -11.08
CA GLN A 187 -0.92 -21.48 -10.28
C GLN A 187 0.28 -21.13 -11.17
N VAL A 188 0.39 -21.70 -12.36
CA VAL A 188 1.42 -21.33 -13.35
C VAL A 188 1.26 -19.87 -13.79
N LYS A 189 0.03 -19.44 -14.10
CA LYS A 189 -0.25 -18.03 -14.45
C LYS A 189 0.06 -17.06 -13.31
N ILE A 190 -0.16 -17.46 -12.06
CA ILE A 190 0.23 -16.66 -10.89
C ILE A 190 1.74 -16.52 -10.82
N LEU A 191 2.48 -17.63 -10.95
CA LEU A 191 3.95 -17.60 -10.92
C LEU A 191 4.52 -16.73 -12.04
N GLN A 192 3.97 -16.85 -13.25
CA GLN A 192 4.37 -16.01 -14.38
C GLN A 192 4.13 -14.51 -14.12
N LYS A 193 2.99 -14.16 -13.49
CA LYS A 193 2.72 -12.76 -13.11
C LYS A 193 3.68 -12.26 -12.04
N PHE A 194 4.03 -13.11 -11.08
CA PHE A 194 4.98 -12.77 -10.03
C PHE A 194 6.38 -12.52 -10.62
N GLU A 195 6.83 -13.39 -11.52
CA GLU A 195 8.11 -13.27 -12.22
C GLU A 195 8.16 -12.02 -13.13
N MET A 196 7.05 -11.69 -13.77
CA MET A 196 6.92 -10.46 -14.54
C MET A 196 7.01 -9.22 -13.64
N LEU A 197 6.34 -9.25 -12.48
CA LEU A 197 6.37 -8.15 -11.52
C LEU A 197 7.76 -7.98 -10.89
N SER A 198 8.44 -9.07 -10.54
CA SER A 198 9.80 -9.00 -9.99
C SER A 198 10.79 -8.45 -11.01
N SER A 199 10.65 -8.84 -12.28
CA SER A 199 11.44 -8.30 -13.38
C SER A 199 11.19 -6.81 -13.59
N GLU A 200 9.93 -6.38 -13.50
CA GLU A 200 9.53 -4.97 -13.61
C GLU A 200 10.12 -4.13 -12.46
N ILE A 201 10.01 -4.61 -11.22
CA ILE A 201 10.60 -3.96 -10.05
C ILE A 201 12.11 -3.81 -10.21
N THR A 202 12.79 -4.89 -10.63
CA THR A 202 14.25 -4.87 -10.84
C THR A 202 14.65 -3.87 -11.91
N ARG A 203 13.90 -3.80 -13.02
CA ARG A 203 14.13 -2.82 -14.08
C ARG A 203 13.94 -1.40 -13.57
N HIS A 204 12.90 -1.14 -12.80
CA HIS A 204 12.65 0.18 -12.23
C HIS A 204 13.77 0.63 -11.28
N LEU A 205 14.23 -0.27 -10.40
CA LEU A 205 15.36 0.01 -9.51
C LEU A 205 16.65 0.33 -10.27
N LYS A 206 16.92 -0.42 -11.35
CA LYS A 206 18.09 -0.15 -12.20
C LYS A 206 17.99 1.22 -12.87
N ASN A 207 16.84 1.53 -13.46
CA ASN A 207 16.61 2.83 -14.08
C ASN A 207 16.75 3.97 -13.07
N SER A 208 16.21 3.80 -11.85
CA SER A 208 16.38 4.78 -10.77
C SER A 208 17.86 5.01 -10.45
N SER A 209 18.64 3.94 -10.30
CA SER A 209 20.08 4.06 -10.04
C SER A 209 20.83 4.76 -11.17
N ASP A 210 20.41 4.58 -12.43
CA ASP A 210 21.01 5.28 -13.56
C ASP A 210 20.64 6.77 -13.59
N TYR A 211 19.41 7.13 -13.19
CA TYR A 211 19.04 8.53 -12.99
C TYR A 211 19.85 9.19 -11.87
N ASP A 212 20.05 8.50 -10.74
CA ASP A 212 20.84 9.01 -9.62
C ASP A 212 22.28 9.33 -10.05
N LYS A 213 22.87 8.50 -10.92
CA LYS A 213 24.21 8.75 -11.49
C LYS A 213 24.23 9.98 -12.39
N GLU A 214 23.21 10.17 -13.21
CA GLU A 214 23.14 11.34 -14.10
C GLU A 214 22.97 12.63 -13.29
N ILE A 215 22.16 12.59 -12.24
CA ILE A 215 21.99 13.71 -11.30
C ILE A 215 23.32 14.07 -10.64
N LEU A 216 24.07 13.09 -10.14
CA LEU A 216 25.40 13.30 -9.56
C LEU A 216 26.37 13.95 -10.56
N LYS A 217 26.29 13.57 -11.84
CA LYS A 217 27.13 14.16 -12.88
C LYS A 217 26.75 15.62 -13.16
N ILE A 218 25.47 15.95 -13.17
CA ILE A 218 24.98 17.32 -13.33
C ILE A 218 25.44 18.19 -12.14
N GLU A 219 25.33 17.68 -10.91
CA GLU A 219 25.80 18.38 -9.71
C GLU A 219 27.31 18.65 -9.76
N GLN A 220 28.10 17.67 -10.21
CA GLN A 220 29.54 17.82 -10.40
C GLN A 220 29.87 18.89 -11.45
N GLN A 221 29.24 18.84 -12.61
CA GLN A 221 29.43 19.85 -13.67
C GLN A 221 29.08 21.26 -13.17
N LYS A 222 27.98 21.39 -12.42
CA LYS A 222 27.59 22.66 -11.81
C LYS A 222 28.65 23.19 -10.85
N ALA A 223 29.22 22.32 -10.01
CA ALA A 223 30.29 22.71 -9.09
C ALA A 223 31.54 23.19 -9.84
N ASP A 224 31.90 22.54 -10.93
CA ASP A 224 33.07 22.92 -11.73
C ASP A 224 32.86 24.24 -12.48
N SER A 225 31.66 24.49 -13.02
CA SER A 225 31.31 25.79 -13.59
C SER A 225 31.39 26.93 -12.56
N LEU A 226 30.92 26.70 -11.32
CA LEU A 226 31.02 27.70 -10.25
C LEU A 226 32.47 28.01 -9.89
N LYS A 227 33.34 26.99 -9.86
CA LYS A 227 34.78 27.21 -9.65
C LYS A 227 35.40 28.03 -10.78
N GLN A 228 35.06 27.75 -12.03
CA GLN A 228 35.56 28.54 -13.17
C GLN A 228 35.13 30.00 -13.06
N ILE A 229 33.86 30.26 -12.73
CA ILE A 229 33.35 31.63 -12.52
C ILE A 229 34.12 32.32 -11.38
N ALA A 230 34.36 31.62 -10.27
CA ALA A 230 35.14 32.16 -9.16
C ALA A 230 36.57 32.53 -9.60
N THR A 231 37.24 31.67 -10.37
CA THR A 231 38.58 31.94 -10.90
C THR A 231 38.60 33.18 -11.79
N VAL A 232 37.70 33.26 -12.77
CA VAL A 232 37.62 34.43 -13.68
C VAL A 232 37.34 35.71 -12.90
N ASN A 233 36.50 35.65 -11.87
CA ASN A 233 36.22 36.80 -11.01
C ASN A 233 37.46 37.25 -10.23
N GLU A 234 38.29 36.34 -9.72
CA GLU A 234 39.55 36.69 -9.06
C GLU A 234 40.57 37.29 -10.05
N GLU A 235 40.67 36.75 -11.26
CA GLU A 235 41.50 37.34 -12.32
C GLU A 235 41.06 38.77 -12.66
N LEU A 236 39.75 38.99 -12.82
CA LEU A 236 39.20 40.31 -13.10
C LEU A 236 39.48 41.29 -11.95
N LYS A 237 39.30 40.87 -10.69
CA LYS A 237 39.63 41.68 -9.51
C LYS A 237 41.11 42.07 -9.49
N ASN A 238 41.99 41.13 -9.82
CA ASN A 238 43.43 41.39 -9.87
C ASN A 238 43.77 42.40 -10.97
N ILE A 239 43.19 42.26 -12.17
CA ILE A 239 43.39 43.19 -13.29
C ILE A 239 42.93 44.60 -12.89
N ILE A 240 41.72 44.73 -12.31
CA ILE A 240 41.19 46.02 -11.85
C ILE A 240 42.10 46.63 -10.77
N SER A 241 42.61 45.82 -9.84
CA SER A 241 43.50 46.28 -8.78
C SER A 241 44.84 46.78 -9.32
N VAL A 242 45.38 46.15 -10.35
CA VAL A 242 46.60 46.61 -11.06
C VAL A 242 46.33 47.92 -11.78
N PHE A 243 45.20 48.02 -12.48
CA PHE A 243 44.81 49.25 -13.20
C PHE A 243 44.71 50.44 -12.25
N LEU A 244 44.00 50.30 -11.12
CA LEU A 244 43.84 51.37 -10.13
C LEU A 244 45.17 51.78 -9.44
N LYS A 245 46.15 50.89 -9.35
CA LYS A 245 47.47 51.20 -8.78
C LYS A 245 48.39 51.97 -9.73
N ASN A 246 48.17 51.87 -11.04
CA ASN A 246 49.01 52.53 -12.04
C ASN A 246 48.55 53.96 -12.37
N ASP A 247 47.32 54.33 -12.00
CA ASP A 247 46.72 55.66 -12.23
C ASP A 247 46.82 56.61 -11.01
N SER A 248 47.55 56.22 -9.95
CA SER A 248 47.87 57.06 -8.76
C SER A 248 49.35 57.39 -8.68
#